data_AF-A0A8J9SE09-F1
#
_entry.id   AF-A0A8J9SE09-F1
#
_cell.length_a   1.000
_cell.length_b   1.000
_cell.length_c   1.000
_cell.angle_alpha   90.00
_cell.angle_beta   90.00
_cell.angle_gamma   90.00
#
_symmetry.space_group_name_H-M   'P 1'
#
loop_
_entity.id
_entity.type
_entity.pdbx_description
1 polymer ?
#
loop_
_entity_poly.entity_id
_entity_poly.type
_entity_poly.pdbx_seq_one_letter_code
_entity_poly.pdbx_strand_id
1 'polypeptide(L)'
;CPRMATMNKPCFAAIKEYSPAKPVLIFVASRRQTRLTAFDIISYAAAEANPKRFLKCNEEVVDAIINTVSDEALRHTLAFGIGLHHAGISSHDRDVVETMYLSGKIQVLVATSTLAWGVNTPAHLVIVKGTEYFDGKSSRYVDYPLTDVLQMIGRAGRPGFDDRGSAVVMSTEDKKPFYKK
;
A
#
# COMPACT_ATOMS: atom_id res chain seq x y z
N CYS A 1 -11.42 -13.08 -3.91
CA CYS A 1 -12.52 -12.36 -3.25
C CYS A 1 -12.94 -11.20 -4.17
N PRO A 2 -14.07 -11.30 -4.88
CA PRO A 2 -14.54 -10.30 -5.85
C PRO A 2 -14.64 -8.89 -5.25
N ARG A 3 -15.06 -8.79 -3.97
CA ARG A 3 -15.16 -7.54 -3.22
C ARG A 3 -13.84 -6.77 -3.09
N MET A 4 -12.71 -7.48 -3.03
CA MET A 4 -11.40 -6.80 -2.93
C MET A 4 -10.98 -6.17 -4.25
N ALA A 5 -11.46 -6.69 -5.38
CA ALA A 5 -11.20 -6.12 -6.70
C ALA A 5 -12.01 -4.85 -6.95
N THR A 6 -13.26 -4.80 -6.47
CA THR A 6 -14.12 -3.61 -6.61
C THR A 6 -13.58 -2.38 -5.85
N MET A 7 -12.70 -2.60 -4.85
CA MET A 7 -12.02 -1.53 -4.11
C MET A 7 -10.79 -0.95 -4.83
N ASN A 8 -10.28 -1.57 -5.90
CA ASN A 8 -9.05 -1.12 -6.56
C ASN A 8 -9.22 0.22 -7.28
N LYS A 9 -10.33 0.40 -8.01
CA LYS A 9 -10.63 1.67 -8.69
C LYS A 9 -10.85 2.84 -7.69
N PRO A 10 -11.64 2.69 -6.61
CA PRO A 10 -11.69 3.69 -5.54
C PRO A 10 -10.34 3.95 -4.88
N CYS A 11 -9.51 2.92 -4.71
CA CYS A 11 -8.16 3.06 -4.14
C CYS A 11 -7.30 3.98 -5.01
N PHE A 12 -7.28 3.74 -6.32
CA PHE A 12 -6.58 4.60 -7.26
C PHE A 12 -7.13 6.04 -7.28
N ALA A 13 -8.45 6.21 -7.21
CA ALA A 13 -9.07 7.53 -7.13
C ALA A 13 -8.65 8.29 -5.84
N ALA A 14 -8.64 7.60 -4.70
CA ALA A 14 -8.20 8.17 -3.43
C ALA A 14 -6.73 8.62 -3.46
N ILE A 15 -5.85 7.88 -4.13
CA ILE A 15 -4.45 8.30 -4.34
C ILE A 15 -4.40 9.63 -5.09
N LYS A 16 -5.19 9.76 -6.16
CA LYS A 16 -5.21 10.99 -6.98
C LYS A 16 -5.78 12.18 -6.23
N GLU A 17 -6.81 11.97 -5.43
CA GLU A 17 -7.51 13.02 -4.69
C GLU A 17 -6.70 13.49 -3.47
N TYR A 18 -6.24 12.57 -2.64
CA TYR A 18 -5.65 12.91 -1.34
C TYR A 18 -4.12 12.94 -1.33
N SER A 19 -3.44 12.30 -2.28
CA SER A 19 -1.97 12.26 -2.32
C SER A 19 -1.41 12.12 -3.73
N PRO A 20 -1.63 13.12 -4.61
CA PRO A 20 -1.23 13.01 -6.02
C PRO A 20 0.28 12.84 -6.22
N ALA A 21 1.11 13.42 -5.34
CA ALA A 21 2.57 13.41 -5.43
C ALA A 21 3.30 12.92 -4.16
N LYS A 22 2.61 12.79 -3.03
CA LYS A 22 3.22 12.45 -1.73
C LYS A 22 3.11 10.94 -1.43
N PRO A 23 3.90 10.40 -0.48
CA PRO A 23 3.93 8.96 -0.20
C PRO A 23 2.59 8.40 0.24
N VAL A 24 2.26 7.22 -0.26
CA VAL A 24 1.03 6.48 0.02
C VAL A 24 1.35 5.11 0.59
N LEU A 25 0.67 4.71 1.65
CA LEU A 25 0.74 3.38 2.22
C LEU A 25 -0.63 2.69 2.14
N ILE A 26 -0.70 1.54 1.50
CA ILE A 26 -1.94 0.79 1.27
C ILE A 26 -1.87 -0.51 2.07
N PHE A 27 -2.70 -0.65 3.09
CA PHE A 27 -2.85 -1.89 3.84
C PHE A 27 -3.86 -2.81 3.19
N VAL A 28 -3.49 -4.08 3.06
CA VAL A 28 -4.34 -5.14 2.51
C VAL A 28 -4.33 -6.40 3.37
N ALA A 29 -5.37 -7.21 3.22
CA ALA A 29 -5.62 -8.34 4.11
C ALA A 29 -4.72 -9.58 3.93
N SER A 30 -3.99 -9.69 2.82
CA SER A 30 -3.15 -10.87 2.56
C SER A 30 -1.99 -10.61 1.62
N ARG A 31 -1.01 -11.50 1.64
CA ARG A 31 0.16 -11.49 0.74
C ARG A 31 -0.27 -11.48 -0.74
N ARG A 32 -1.27 -12.29 -1.09
CA ARG A 32 -1.81 -12.30 -2.46
C ARG A 32 -2.42 -10.94 -2.84
N GLN A 33 -3.05 -10.26 -1.90
CA GLN A 33 -3.68 -8.96 -2.16
C GLN A 33 -2.68 -7.83 -2.38
N THR A 34 -1.45 -7.91 -1.88
CA THR A 34 -0.45 -6.85 -2.14
C THR A 34 -0.17 -6.79 -3.64
N ARG A 35 0.16 -7.94 -4.24
CA ARG A 35 0.44 -8.10 -5.66
C ARG A 35 -0.76 -7.73 -6.55
N LEU A 36 -1.95 -8.27 -6.24
CA LEU A 36 -3.15 -8.00 -7.05
C LEU A 36 -3.52 -6.51 -7.03
N THR A 37 -3.46 -5.87 -5.85
CA THR A 37 -3.76 -4.44 -5.71
C THR A 37 -2.74 -3.61 -6.48
N ALA A 38 -1.44 -3.94 -6.39
CA ALA A 38 -0.39 -3.23 -7.11
C ALA A 38 -0.56 -3.34 -8.64
N PHE A 39 -0.81 -4.53 -9.19
CA PHE A 39 -1.02 -4.69 -10.62
C PHE A 39 -2.25 -3.95 -11.14
N ASP A 40 -3.35 -3.92 -10.39
CA ASP A 40 -4.52 -3.15 -10.79
C ASP A 40 -4.25 -1.64 -10.73
N ILE A 41 -3.49 -1.16 -9.74
CA ILE A 41 -3.06 0.25 -9.68
C ILE A 41 -2.17 0.61 -10.88
N ILE A 42 -1.24 -0.27 -11.27
CA ILE A 42 -0.42 -0.09 -12.49
C ILE A 42 -1.32 -0.04 -13.73
N SER A 43 -2.29 -0.94 -13.82
CA SER A 43 -3.22 -1.01 -14.96
C SER A 43 -4.05 0.27 -15.08
N TYR A 44 -4.52 0.84 -13.96
CA TYR A 44 -5.21 2.12 -13.98
C TYR A 44 -4.28 3.29 -14.32
N ALA A 45 -3.04 3.29 -13.82
CA ALA A 45 -2.05 4.32 -14.17
C ALA A 45 -1.65 4.25 -15.66
N ALA A 46 -1.56 3.05 -16.23
CA ALA A 46 -1.24 2.84 -17.65
C ALA A 46 -2.32 3.38 -18.60
N ALA A 47 -3.55 3.54 -18.12
CA ALA A 47 -4.63 4.22 -18.85
C ALA A 47 -4.59 5.76 -18.73
N GLU A 48 -3.67 6.32 -17.94
CA GLU A 48 -3.45 7.76 -17.82
C GLU A 48 -2.31 8.24 -18.72
N ALA A 49 -2.18 9.57 -18.87
CA ALA A 49 -1.10 10.20 -19.65
C ALA A 49 0.32 9.88 -19.11
N ASN A 50 0.44 9.56 -17.82
CA ASN A 50 1.72 9.18 -17.20
C ASN A 50 1.62 7.81 -16.50
N PRO A 51 1.94 6.70 -17.22
CA PRO A 51 1.91 5.34 -16.69
C PRO A 51 2.85 5.10 -15.50
N LYS A 52 4.01 5.78 -15.46
CA LYS A 52 5.02 5.64 -14.39
C LYS A 52 4.92 6.75 -13.35
N ARG A 53 3.75 7.37 -13.16
CA ARG A 53 3.54 8.52 -12.25
C ARG A 53 4.03 8.32 -10.82
N PHE A 54 4.09 7.09 -10.32
CA PHE A 54 4.51 6.78 -8.95
C PHE A 54 6.02 6.59 -8.82
N LEU A 55 6.76 6.54 -9.93
CA LEU A 55 8.21 6.52 -9.98
C LEU A 55 8.73 7.95 -9.87
N LYS A 56 9.58 8.21 -8.87
CA LYS A 56 10.08 9.55 -8.52
C LYS A 56 11.60 9.67 -8.68
N CYS A 57 12.23 8.71 -9.34
CA CYS A 57 13.64 8.72 -9.67
C CYS A 57 13.87 8.28 -11.10
N ASN A 58 15.10 8.45 -11.58
CA ASN A 58 15.52 8.09 -12.93
C ASN A 58 15.40 6.58 -13.16
N GLU A 59 15.06 6.18 -14.40
CA GLU A 59 14.88 4.77 -14.75
C GLU A 59 16.16 3.96 -14.55
N GLU A 60 17.33 4.52 -14.87
CA GLU A 60 18.64 3.86 -14.66
C GLU A 60 18.88 3.46 -13.20
N VAL A 61 18.49 4.31 -12.24
CA VAL A 61 18.61 4.03 -10.81
C VAL A 61 17.69 2.89 -10.41
N VAL A 62 16.49 2.86 -10.99
CA VAL A 62 15.47 1.85 -10.70
C VAL A 62 15.89 0.50 -11.27
N ASP A 63 16.39 0.48 -12.51
CA ASP A 63 16.85 -0.73 -13.18
C ASP A 63 18.02 -1.38 -12.44
N ALA A 64 18.98 -0.56 -11.96
CA ALA A 64 20.08 -1.05 -11.14
C ALA A 64 19.58 -1.72 -9.84
N ILE A 65 18.56 -1.17 -9.20
CA ILE A 65 17.97 -1.71 -7.97
C ILE A 65 17.12 -2.94 -8.26
N ILE A 66 16.32 -2.93 -9.33
CA ILE A 66 15.49 -4.08 -9.75
C ILE A 66 16.34 -5.31 -10.03
N ASN A 67 17.59 -5.14 -10.46
CA ASN A 67 18.52 -6.24 -10.70
C ASN A 67 19.04 -6.89 -9.41
N THR A 68 18.91 -6.25 -8.24
CA THR A 68 19.28 -6.84 -6.94
C THR A 68 18.12 -7.55 -6.25
N VAL A 69 16.88 -7.30 -6.71
CA VAL A 69 15.66 -7.83 -6.11
C VAL A 69 15.36 -9.23 -6.62
N SER A 70 15.01 -10.14 -5.71
CA SER A 70 14.74 -11.54 -6.03
C SER A 70 13.28 -11.83 -6.42
N ASP A 71 12.31 -11.14 -5.80
CA ASP A 71 10.89 -11.35 -6.04
C ASP A 71 10.43 -10.73 -7.38
N GLU A 72 9.96 -11.57 -8.30
CA GLU A 72 9.56 -11.17 -9.65
C GLU A 72 8.40 -10.14 -9.67
N ALA A 73 7.43 -10.29 -8.77
CA ALA A 73 6.32 -9.36 -8.69
C ALA A 73 6.77 -7.99 -8.15
N LEU A 74 7.69 -7.99 -7.18
CA LEU A 74 8.31 -6.78 -6.65
C LEU A 74 9.15 -6.08 -7.73
N ARG A 75 9.97 -6.81 -8.49
CA ARG A 75 10.73 -6.26 -9.63
C ARG A 75 9.82 -5.53 -10.62
N HIS A 76 8.72 -6.17 -11.03
CA HIS A 76 7.78 -5.56 -11.95
C HIS A 76 7.11 -4.31 -11.35
N THR A 77 6.63 -4.40 -10.12
CA THR A 77 5.89 -3.28 -9.49
C THR A 77 6.79 -2.09 -9.17
N LEU A 78 8.06 -2.31 -8.80
CA LEU A 78 9.04 -1.25 -8.57
C LEU A 78 9.33 -0.42 -9.82
N ALA A 79 9.30 -1.03 -11.01
CA ALA A 79 9.49 -0.32 -12.29
C ALA A 79 8.43 0.77 -12.55
N PHE A 80 7.29 0.67 -11.86
CA PHE A 80 6.19 1.64 -11.92
C PHE A 80 6.10 2.52 -10.66
N GLY A 81 7.05 2.39 -9.73
CA GLY A 81 7.09 3.16 -8.48
C GLY A 81 6.14 2.66 -7.41
N ILE A 82 5.88 1.35 -7.39
CA ILE A 82 5.03 0.70 -6.39
C ILE A 82 5.81 -0.43 -5.71
N GLY A 83 5.93 -0.35 -4.39
CA GLY A 83 6.55 -1.38 -3.57
C GLY A 83 5.54 -2.40 -3.02
N LEU A 84 6.00 -3.62 -2.75
CA LEU A 84 5.26 -4.66 -2.02
C LEU A 84 5.96 -4.96 -0.69
N HIS A 85 5.20 -5.11 0.39
CA HIS A 85 5.75 -5.48 1.70
C HIS A 85 4.90 -6.52 2.42
N HIS A 86 5.47 -7.71 2.64
CA HIS A 86 4.83 -8.74 3.46
C HIS A 86 5.84 -9.80 3.91
N ALA A 87 5.46 -10.63 4.87
CA ALA A 87 6.31 -11.68 5.45
C ALA A 87 6.81 -12.76 4.46
N GLY A 88 6.26 -12.84 3.24
CA GLY A 88 6.76 -13.72 2.19
C GLY A 88 7.87 -13.14 1.30
N ILE A 89 8.22 -11.85 1.45
CA ILE A 89 9.33 -11.23 0.70
C ILE A 89 10.62 -11.42 1.51
N SER A 90 11.72 -11.68 0.83
CA SER A 90 13.03 -11.87 1.45
C SER A 90 13.41 -10.63 2.29
N SER A 91 14.22 -10.82 3.35
CA SER A 91 14.63 -9.67 4.17
C SER A 91 15.39 -8.63 3.35
N HIS A 92 16.26 -9.06 2.43
CA HIS A 92 16.96 -8.16 1.51
C HIS A 92 15.99 -7.31 0.67
N ASP A 93 15.00 -7.95 0.04
CA ASP A 93 14.03 -7.25 -0.81
C ASP A 93 13.13 -6.30 0.02
N ARG A 94 12.83 -6.65 1.28
CA ARG A 94 12.12 -5.76 2.23
C ARG A 94 12.94 -4.52 2.56
N ASP A 95 14.24 -4.66 2.81
CA ASP A 95 15.12 -3.54 3.10
C ASP A 95 15.25 -2.60 1.89
N VAL A 96 15.33 -3.18 0.68
CA VAL A 96 15.38 -2.43 -0.59
C VAL A 96 14.10 -1.61 -0.79
N VAL A 97 12.92 -2.23 -0.66
CA VAL A 97 11.65 -1.53 -0.89
C VAL A 97 11.38 -0.46 0.17
N GLU A 98 11.74 -0.71 1.44
CA GLU A 98 11.63 0.28 2.52
C GLU A 98 12.54 1.48 2.24
N THR A 99 13.79 1.24 1.84
CA THR A 99 14.74 2.31 1.48
C THR A 99 14.23 3.13 0.30
N MET A 100 13.71 2.47 -0.74
CA MET A 100 13.14 3.14 -1.92
C MET A 100 11.94 4.03 -1.54
N TYR A 101 11.08 3.55 -0.64
CA TYR A 101 9.90 4.29 -0.18
C TYR A 101 10.29 5.48 0.71
N LEU A 102 11.13 5.26 1.71
CA LEU A 102 11.54 6.29 2.67
C LEU A 102 12.40 7.38 2.03
N SER A 103 13.20 7.03 1.01
CA SER A 103 13.95 8.02 0.21
C SER A 103 13.09 8.75 -0.83
N GLY A 104 11.80 8.42 -0.93
CA GLY A 104 10.86 9.08 -1.84
C GLY A 104 11.06 8.72 -3.31
N LYS A 105 11.81 7.66 -3.63
CA LYS A 105 12.04 7.17 -5.01
C LYS A 105 10.82 6.47 -5.59
N ILE A 106 10.02 5.84 -4.73
CA ILE A 106 8.72 5.26 -5.07
C ILE A 106 7.64 5.93 -4.22
N GLN A 107 6.46 6.16 -4.81
CA GLN A 107 5.40 6.87 -4.13
C GLN A 107 4.47 5.94 -3.34
N VAL A 108 4.27 4.70 -3.79
CA VAL A 108 3.24 3.80 -3.23
C VAL A 108 3.90 2.57 -2.61
N LEU A 109 3.49 2.22 -1.40
CA LEU A 109 3.84 0.95 -0.76
C LEU A 109 2.56 0.18 -0.45
N VAL A 110 2.47 -1.08 -0.90
CA VAL A 110 1.34 -1.97 -0.60
C VAL A 110 1.79 -3.04 0.39
N ALA A 111 1.20 -3.03 1.59
CA ALA A 111 1.67 -3.83 2.72
C ALA A 111 0.56 -4.66 3.37
N THR A 112 0.94 -5.78 4.00
CA THR A 112 0.02 -6.49 4.92
C THR A 112 -0.07 -5.79 6.28
N SER A 113 -1.15 -6.04 7.02
CA SER A 113 -1.43 -5.44 8.34
C SER A 113 -0.27 -5.53 9.34
N THR A 114 0.56 -6.57 9.26
CA THR A 114 1.72 -6.77 10.14
C THR A 114 2.74 -5.62 10.11
N LEU A 115 2.83 -4.87 9.00
CA LEU A 115 3.74 -3.73 8.90
C LEU A 115 3.35 -2.61 9.90
N ALA A 116 2.07 -2.53 10.27
CA ALA A 116 1.55 -1.51 11.19
C ALA A 116 2.21 -1.56 12.59
N TRP A 117 2.86 -2.66 12.98
CA TRP A 117 3.44 -2.84 14.30
C TRP A 117 4.98 -2.80 14.34
N GLY A 118 5.67 -2.80 13.20
CA GLY A 118 7.10 -3.12 13.16
C GLY A 118 8.05 -2.03 12.69
N VAL A 119 7.60 -1.13 11.81
CA VAL A 119 8.51 -0.19 11.11
C VAL A 119 7.90 1.20 11.06
N ASN A 120 8.73 2.22 11.26
CA ASN A 120 8.33 3.60 11.06
C ASN A 120 8.26 3.91 9.54
N THR A 121 7.09 3.69 8.95
CA THR A 121 6.80 3.96 7.53
C THR A 121 5.73 5.04 7.42
N PRO A 122 6.06 6.32 7.72
CA PRO A 122 5.08 7.38 7.73
C PRO A 122 4.70 7.77 6.28
N ALA A 123 3.40 7.94 6.04
CA ALA A 123 2.83 8.23 4.73
C ALA A 123 1.99 9.50 4.78
N HIS A 124 1.89 10.22 3.66
CA HIS A 124 0.95 11.33 3.58
C HIS A 124 -0.49 10.82 3.53
N LEU A 125 -0.71 9.72 2.81
CA LEU A 125 -1.99 9.03 2.71
C LEU A 125 -1.84 7.58 3.14
N VAL A 126 -2.70 7.14 4.06
CA VAL A 126 -2.90 5.71 4.35
C VAL A 126 -4.24 5.26 3.77
N ILE A 127 -4.26 4.11 3.11
CA ILE A 127 -5.48 3.46 2.66
C ILE A 127 -5.58 2.09 3.34
N VAL A 128 -6.61 1.88 4.17
CA VAL A 128 -6.95 0.57 4.71
C VAL A 128 -7.95 -0.08 3.76
N LYS A 129 -7.47 -0.97 2.88
CA LYS A 129 -8.27 -1.59 1.84
C LYS A 129 -8.89 -2.90 2.32
N GLY A 130 -10.09 -2.77 2.88
CA GLY A 130 -10.81 -3.85 3.54
C GLY A 130 -10.46 -3.92 5.02
N THR A 131 -11.48 -4.07 5.86
CA THR A 131 -11.33 -4.12 7.32
C THR A 131 -11.48 -5.54 7.90
N GLU A 132 -11.32 -6.55 7.06
CA GLU A 132 -11.45 -7.96 7.42
C GLU A 132 -10.28 -8.76 6.86
N TYR A 133 -9.91 -9.82 7.57
CA TYR A 133 -8.94 -10.81 7.11
C TYR A 133 -9.53 -12.22 7.22
N PHE A 134 -8.96 -13.15 6.45
CA PHE A 134 -9.36 -14.54 6.53
C PHE A 134 -8.62 -15.22 7.67
N ASP A 135 -9.35 -15.67 8.69
CA ASP A 135 -8.79 -16.47 9.77
C ASP A 135 -8.79 -17.96 9.38
N GLY A 136 -7.59 -18.52 9.23
CA GLY A 136 -7.42 -19.92 8.86
C GLY A 136 -7.88 -20.90 9.94
N LYS A 137 -7.92 -20.48 11.22
CA LYS A 137 -8.37 -21.35 12.32
C LYS A 137 -9.88 -21.55 12.29
N SER A 138 -10.63 -20.46 12.14
CA SER A 138 -12.09 -20.50 12.06
C SER A 138 -12.65 -20.62 10.64
N SER A 139 -11.78 -20.66 9.62
CA SER A 139 -12.14 -20.76 8.19
C SER A 139 -13.18 -19.73 7.72
N ARG A 140 -13.14 -18.53 8.29
CA ARG A 140 -14.05 -17.43 7.95
C ARG A 140 -13.32 -16.09 7.90
N TYR A 141 -13.96 -15.11 7.27
CA TYR A 141 -13.51 -13.72 7.39
C TYR A 141 -13.91 -13.18 8.76
N VAL A 142 -12.97 -12.54 9.42
CA VAL A 142 -13.17 -11.86 10.70
C VAL A 142 -12.68 -10.43 10.57
N ASP A 143 -13.26 -9.55 11.38
CA ASP A 143 -12.86 -8.16 11.42
C ASP A 143 -11.44 -8.00 11.99
N TYR A 144 -10.73 -7.01 11.47
CA TYR A 144 -9.53 -6.55 12.15
C TYR A 144 -9.90 -6.02 13.54
N PRO A 145 -9.09 -6.33 14.57
CA PRO A 145 -9.15 -5.61 15.84
C PRO A 145 -9.07 -4.10 15.58
N LEU A 146 -9.88 -3.31 16.29
CA LEU A 146 -9.87 -1.85 16.15
C LEU A 146 -8.45 -1.28 16.38
N THR A 147 -7.70 -1.87 17.30
CA THR A 147 -6.30 -1.52 17.56
C THR A 147 -5.44 -1.63 16.30
N ASP A 148 -5.59 -2.68 15.49
CA ASP A 148 -4.82 -2.86 14.27
C ASP A 148 -5.18 -1.81 13.24
N VAL A 149 -6.47 -1.50 13.08
CA VAL A 149 -6.93 -0.45 12.17
C VAL A 149 -6.41 0.92 12.62
N LEU A 150 -6.42 1.22 13.92
CA LEU A 150 -5.85 2.45 14.48
C LEU A 150 -4.33 2.53 14.27
N GLN A 151 -3.60 1.43 14.41
CA GLN A 151 -2.16 1.39 14.10
C GLN A 151 -1.87 1.64 12.61
N MET A 152 -2.72 1.11 11.72
CA MET A 152 -2.61 1.40 10.28
C MET A 152 -2.84 2.89 10.01
N ILE A 153 -3.97 3.44 10.49
CA ILE A 153 -4.33 4.85 10.31
C ILE A 153 -3.28 5.78 10.93
N GLY A 154 -2.68 5.40 12.06
CA GLY A 154 -1.62 6.17 12.72
C GLY A 154 -0.34 6.32 11.90
N ARG A 155 -0.20 5.63 10.76
CA ARG A 155 0.87 5.86 9.78
C ARG A 155 0.61 7.05 8.87
N ALA A 156 -0.60 7.61 8.89
CA ALA A 156 -0.96 8.80 8.13
C ALA A 156 -0.46 10.05 8.85
N GLY A 157 0.32 10.86 8.14
CA GLY A 157 0.99 12.05 8.66
C GLY A 157 2.50 11.83 8.75
N ARG A 158 3.24 12.87 8.36
CA ARG A 158 4.71 12.90 8.40
C ARG A 158 5.13 14.14 9.20
N PRO A 159 5.25 14.04 10.54
CA PRO A 159 5.62 15.18 11.38
C PRO A 159 6.93 15.81 10.89
N GLY A 160 6.94 17.14 10.72
CA GLY A 160 8.08 17.88 10.18
C GLY A 160 8.19 17.89 8.65
N PHE A 161 7.36 17.12 7.93
CA PHE A 161 7.32 17.10 6.46
C PHE A 161 5.98 17.57 5.88
N ASP A 162 4.87 17.24 6.54
CA ASP A 162 3.51 17.59 6.10
C ASP A 162 2.70 18.28 7.20
N ASP A 163 1.90 19.28 6.83
CA ASP A 163 0.95 19.95 7.74
C ASP A 163 -0.26 19.07 8.08
N ARG A 164 -0.60 18.12 7.20
CA ARG A 164 -1.75 17.22 7.32
C ARG A 164 -1.42 15.86 6.73
N GLY A 165 -2.01 14.81 7.29
CA GLY A 165 -2.07 13.47 6.71
C GLY A 165 -3.53 13.04 6.51
N SER A 166 -3.78 12.16 5.55
CA SER A 166 -5.11 11.63 5.26
C SER A 166 -5.15 10.12 5.45
N ALA A 167 -6.26 9.61 5.96
CA ALA A 167 -6.51 8.17 6.04
C ALA A 167 -7.86 7.83 5.42
N VAL A 168 -7.87 6.82 4.55
CA VAL A 168 -9.08 6.31 3.88
C VAL A 168 -9.29 4.86 4.30
N VAL A 169 -10.40 4.60 4.99
CA VAL A 169 -10.80 3.25 5.41
C VAL A 169 -11.89 2.74 4.49
N MET A 170 -11.60 1.68 3.74
CA MET A 170 -12.55 1.02 2.84
C MET A 170 -13.16 -0.18 3.56
N SER A 171 -14.43 -0.08 3.90
CA SER A 171 -15.19 -1.14 4.58
C SER A 171 -16.55 -1.34 3.91
N THR A 172 -17.31 -2.31 4.41
CA THR A 172 -18.70 -2.52 4.02
C THR A 172 -19.59 -1.45 4.65
N GLU A 173 -20.75 -1.20 4.04
CA GLU A 173 -21.64 -0.11 4.43
C GLU A 173 -22.16 -0.27 5.86
N ASP A 174 -22.44 -1.50 6.28
CA ASP A 174 -22.86 -1.87 7.63
C ASP A 174 -21.80 -1.54 8.70
N LYS A 175 -20.52 -1.52 8.33
CA LYS A 175 -19.39 -1.25 9.25
C LYS A 175 -18.98 0.22 9.29
N LYS A 176 -19.48 1.04 8.36
CA LYS A 176 -19.18 2.48 8.31
C LYS A 176 -19.48 3.23 9.63
N PRO A 177 -20.58 2.96 10.36
CA PRO A 177 -20.83 3.63 11.64
C PRO A 177 -19.82 3.27 12.72
N PHE A 178 -19.25 2.06 12.70
CA PHE A 178 -18.26 1.60 13.68
C PHE A 178 -16.96 2.41 13.60
N TYR A 179 -16.49 2.71 12.38
CA TYR A 179 -15.26 3.49 12.16
C TYR A 179 -15.46 5.02 12.17
N LYS A 180 -16.69 5.49 12.35
CA LYS A 180 -17.02 6.93 12.46
C LYS A 180 -17.22 7.42 13.89
N LYS A 181 -17.40 6.51 14.84
CA LYS A 181 -17.50 6.82 16.26
C LYS A 181 -16.11 7.01 16.86
#